data_AF-A0AA88L219-F1
#
_entry.id   AF-A0AA88L219-F1
#
_cell.length_a   1.000
_cell.length_b   1.000
_cell.length_c   1.000
_cell.angle_alpha   90.00
_cell.angle_beta   90.00
_cell.angle_gamma   90.00
#
_symmetry.space_group_name_H-M   'P 1'
#
loop_
_entity.id
_entity.type
_entity.pdbx_description
1 polymer ?
#
loop_
_entity_poly.entity_id
_entity_poly.type
_entity_poly.pdbx_seq_one_letter_code
_entity_poly.pdbx_strand_id
1 'polypeptide(L)'
;MPVSDACPTYERYSERNNDDDVNDEEPGQELDSSWRDEWLLHIDMARKATHKYQEDASENDGPDKRVYAVDLQKVILLPEFPGLKTQELDFKEESQHKKVKLPHLNAIVEAEFRKGSRDMFYRASFDSDEVLLSDFLQKSFNHTKIPDPDSTPRGISKEKRKPL
;
A
#
# COMPACT_ATOMS: atom_id res chain seq x y z
N MET A 1 9.42 36.77 -0.48
CA MET A 1 8.70 36.47 -1.74
C MET A 1 7.76 35.33 -1.44
N PRO A 2 6.43 35.49 -1.58
CA PRO A 2 5.49 34.39 -1.34
C PRO A 2 5.57 33.38 -2.49
N VAL A 3 5.81 32.11 -2.14
CA VAL A 3 5.73 30.98 -3.07
C VAL A 3 4.25 30.62 -3.17
N SER A 4 3.67 30.81 -4.35
CA SER A 4 2.30 30.42 -4.64
C SER A 4 2.26 28.90 -4.84
N ASP A 5 1.80 28.17 -3.82
CA ASP A 5 1.50 26.74 -3.91
C ASP A 5 0.23 26.51 -4.75
N ALA A 6 0.38 26.62 -6.07
CA ALA A 6 -0.62 26.17 -7.01
C ALA A 6 -0.61 24.63 -7.00
N CYS A 7 -1.49 24.06 -6.18
CA CYS A 7 -1.78 22.63 -6.21
C CYS A 7 -2.28 22.26 -7.62
N PRO A 8 -1.70 21.26 -8.31
CA PRO A 8 -2.15 20.90 -9.65
C PRO A 8 -3.61 20.44 -9.59
N THR A 9 -4.49 21.21 -10.23
CA THR A 9 -5.90 20.86 -10.38
C THR A 9 -6.03 19.61 -11.24
N TYR A 10 -6.79 18.64 -10.73
CA TYR A 10 -7.11 17.37 -11.40
C TYR A 10 -8.16 17.62 -12.50
N GLU A 11 -7.82 18.37 -13.54
CA GLU A 11 -8.72 18.65 -14.66
C GLU A 11 -8.41 17.83 -15.93
N ARG A 12 -7.47 16.89 -15.89
CA ARG A 12 -6.91 16.32 -17.12
C ARG A 12 -7.28 14.86 -17.43
N TYR A 13 -8.55 14.49 -17.27
CA TYR A 13 -9.03 13.15 -17.69
C TYR A 13 -10.29 13.12 -18.57
N SER A 14 -10.85 14.25 -19.01
CA SER A 14 -12.07 14.25 -19.84
C SER A 14 -11.85 14.46 -21.35
N GLU A 15 -10.60 14.55 -21.84
CA GLU A 15 -10.33 14.89 -23.26
C GLU A 15 -9.62 13.77 -24.03
N ARG A 16 -10.21 12.57 -24.10
CA ARG A 16 -9.83 11.59 -25.13
C ARG A 16 -11.04 11.09 -25.91
N ASN A 17 -11.18 11.70 -27.09
CA ASN A 17 -11.61 11.14 -28.37
C ASN A 17 -12.94 10.36 -28.38
N ASN A 18 -14.02 11.06 -28.71
CA ASN A 18 -15.21 10.47 -29.32
C ASN A 18 -15.19 10.84 -30.80
N ASP A 19 -14.65 9.98 -31.66
CA ASP A 19 -14.82 10.10 -33.13
C ASP A 19 -15.06 8.74 -33.82
N ASP A 20 -15.31 7.65 -33.07
CA ASP A 20 -15.70 6.37 -33.67
C ASP A 20 -17.11 5.96 -33.22
N ASP A 21 -18.03 6.28 -34.12
CA ASP A 21 -19.47 6.04 -34.14
C ASP A 21 -19.78 4.54 -34.22
N VAL A 22 -19.95 3.88 -33.06
CA VAL A 22 -20.58 2.55 -32.97
C VAL A 22 -21.79 2.67 -32.04
N ASN A 23 -22.97 2.72 -32.66
CA ASN A 23 -24.26 2.58 -31.99
C ASN A 23 -24.46 1.13 -31.54
N ASP A 24 -23.78 0.73 -30.48
CA ASP A 24 -24.22 -0.40 -29.67
C ASP A 24 -25.07 0.18 -28.54
N GLU A 25 -26.39 0.01 -28.65
CA GLU A 25 -27.34 0.27 -27.57
C GLU A 25 -27.05 -0.71 -26.43
N GLU A 26 -26.05 -0.40 -25.59
CA GLU A 26 -25.81 -1.14 -24.36
C GLU A 26 -27.03 -1.01 -23.45
N PRO A 27 -27.58 -2.13 -22.94
CA PRO A 27 -28.69 -2.09 -22.00
C PRO A 27 -28.23 -1.34 -20.76
N GLY A 28 -28.73 -0.12 -20.60
CA GLY A 28 -28.48 0.77 -19.48
C GLY A 28 -28.90 0.12 -18.16
N GLN A 29 -28.00 -0.66 -17.59
CA GLN A 29 -28.05 -0.98 -16.18
C GLN A 29 -27.70 0.33 -15.46
N GLU A 30 -28.71 0.93 -14.82
CA GLU A 30 -28.53 2.02 -13.86
C GLU A 30 -27.52 1.54 -12.80
N LEU A 31 -26.25 1.85 -13.04
CA LEU A 31 -25.18 1.65 -12.08
C LEU A 31 -25.55 2.46 -10.85
N ASP A 32 -25.97 1.74 -9.81
CA ASP A 32 -26.41 2.24 -8.52
C ASP A 32 -25.68 3.52 -8.12
N SER A 33 -26.33 4.67 -8.31
CA SER A 33 -25.74 5.99 -8.08
C SER A 33 -25.23 6.17 -6.64
N SER A 34 -25.64 5.29 -5.71
CA SER A 34 -25.23 5.27 -4.31
C SER A 34 -23.70 5.25 -4.11
N TRP A 35 -22.95 4.46 -4.90
CA TRP A 35 -21.49 4.38 -4.69
C TRP A 35 -20.76 5.67 -5.06
N ARG A 36 -21.30 6.45 -6.00
CA ARG A 36 -20.71 7.73 -6.41
C ARG A 36 -20.83 8.75 -5.28
N ASP A 37 -21.98 8.79 -4.62
CA ASP A 37 -22.23 9.71 -3.52
C ASP A 37 -21.37 9.36 -2.29
N GLU A 38 -21.25 8.07 -1.96
CA GLU A 38 -20.34 7.61 -0.91
C GLU A 38 -18.87 7.95 -1.19
N TRP A 39 -18.44 7.78 -2.44
CA TRP A 39 -17.08 8.12 -2.87
C TRP A 39 -16.81 9.63 -2.80
N LEU A 40 -17.75 10.45 -3.26
CA LEU A 40 -17.64 11.91 -3.18
C LEU A 40 -17.60 12.38 -1.72
N LEU A 41 -18.40 11.78 -0.84
CA LEU A 41 -18.36 12.04 0.59
C LEU A 41 -17.00 11.67 1.19
N HIS A 42 -16.42 10.53 0.80
CA HIS A 42 -15.09 10.13 1.25
C HIS A 42 -14.00 11.13 0.83
N ILE A 43 -14.01 11.58 -0.42
CA ILE A 43 -13.07 12.59 -0.92
C ILE A 43 -13.21 13.90 -0.13
N ASP A 44 -14.44 14.35 0.11
CA ASP A 44 -14.71 15.58 0.88
C ASP A 44 -14.17 15.46 2.31
N MET A 45 -14.42 14.34 2.99
CA MET A 45 -13.88 14.08 4.33
C MET A 45 -12.35 14.08 4.36
N ALA A 46 -11.70 13.46 3.36
CA ALA A 46 -10.24 13.44 3.27
C ALA A 46 -9.66 14.85 3.06
N ARG A 47 -10.31 15.67 2.24
CA ARG A 47 -9.93 17.09 2.03
C ARG A 47 -10.08 17.90 3.31
N LYS A 48 -11.21 17.76 4.02
CA LYS A 48 -11.46 18.43 5.30
C LYS A 48 -10.43 18.05 6.36
N ALA A 49 -10.10 16.77 6.48
CA ALA A 49 -9.06 16.30 7.38
C ALA A 49 -7.70 16.93 7.03
N THR A 50 -7.33 16.95 5.74
CA THR A 50 -6.07 17.54 5.27
C THR A 50 -5.99 19.03 5.58
N HIS A 51 -7.07 19.78 5.33
CA HIS A 51 -7.15 21.20 5.65
C HIS A 51 -6.95 21.46 7.14
N LYS A 52 -7.64 20.69 7.99
CA LYS A 52 -7.49 20.79 9.45
C LYS A 52 -6.05 20.54 9.90
N TYR A 53 -5.38 19.53 9.33
CA TYR A 53 -3.96 19.29 9.63
C TYR A 53 -3.06 20.47 9.23
N GLN A 54 -3.37 21.17 8.14
CA GLN A 54 -2.61 22.34 7.71
C GLN A 54 -2.85 23.54 8.64
N GLU A 55 -4.10 23.75 9.08
CA GLU A 55 -4.45 24.78 10.06
C GLU A 55 -3.75 24.54 11.40
N ASP A 56 -3.84 23.31 11.93
CA ASP A 56 -3.17 22.89 13.17
C ASP A 56 -1.63 23.04 13.06
N ALA A 57 -1.05 22.82 11.88
CA ALA A 57 0.38 23.00 11.64
C ALA A 57 0.81 24.48 11.58
N SER A 58 -0.12 25.39 11.23
CA SER A 58 0.14 26.83 11.16
C SER A 58 0.01 27.53 12.51
N GLU A 59 -0.60 26.87 13.50
CA GLU A 59 -0.74 27.38 14.85
C GLU A 59 0.62 27.30 15.56
N ASN A 60 1.35 28.43 15.57
CA ASN A 60 2.66 28.55 16.18
C ASN A 60 2.51 28.46 17.72
N ASP A 61 2.72 27.28 18.27
CA ASP A 61 2.79 26.99 19.70
C ASP A 61 4.06 27.59 20.37
N GLY A 62 4.31 28.89 20.19
CA GLY A 62 5.42 29.61 20.81
C GLY A 62 6.83 29.09 20.45
N PRO A 63 7.88 29.83 20.84
CA PRO A 63 9.26 29.49 20.46
C PRO A 63 9.83 28.27 21.19
N ASP A 64 9.17 27.77 22.23
CA ASP A 64 9.71 26.71 23.12
C ASP A 64 9.11 25.32 22.85
N LYS A 65 8.05 25.22 22.02
CA LYS A 65 7.45 23.94 21.67
C LYS A 65 7.90 23.51 20.28
N ARG A 66 8.77 22.50 20.22
CA ARG A 66 9.17 21.87 18.96
C ARG A 66 8.16 20.78 18.61
N VAL A 67 7.33 21.03 17.60
CA VAL A 67 6.42 20.03 17.04
C VAL A 67 7.18 19.24 15.98
N TYR A 68 7.24 17.92 16.17
CA TYR A 68 7.82 17.00 15.19
C TYR A 68 6.69 16.19 14.56
N ALA A 69 6.49 16.33 13.26
CA ALA A 69 5.68 15.39 12.50
C ALA A 69 6.52 14.11 12.32
N VAL A 70 6.09 13.03 12.97
CA VAL A 70 6.67 11.70 12.78
C VAL A 70 5.69 10.92 11.92
N ASP A 71 6.12 10.48 10.73
CA ASP A 71 5.35 9.52 9.94
C ASP A 71 5.19 8.26 10.79
N LEU A 72 4.00 8.09 11.37
CA LEU A 72 3.66 6.91 12.16
C LEU A 72 3.69 5.74 11.20
N GLN A 73 4.80 5.01 11.20
CA GLN A 73 5.02 3.82 10.39
C GLN A 73 3.75 2.97 10.43
N LYS A 74 3.14 2.80 9.26
CA LYS A 74 1.97 1.94 9.09
C LYS A 74 2.30 0.58 9.68
N VAL A 75 1.62 0.20 10.75
CA VAL A 75 1.64 -1.17 11.26
C VAL A 75 0.86 -2.00 10.24
N ILE A 76 1.59 -2.71 9.38
CA ILE A 76 0.99 -3.66 8.46
C ILE A 76 0.78 -4.95 9.25
N LEU A 77 -0.47 -5.24 9.59
CA LEU A 77 -0.86 -6.55 10.11
C LEU A 77 -0.77 -7.55 8.95
N LEU A 78 0.28 -8.37 8.96
CA LEU A 78 0.41 -9.46 7.99
C LEU A 78 -0.29 -10.70 8.56
N PRO A 79 -1.20 -11.34 7.80
CA PRO A 79 -1.69 -12.68 8.12
C PRO A 79 -0.52 -13.64 8.28
N GLU A 80 -0.59 -14.53 9.27
CA GLU A 80 0.36 -15.63 9.38
C GLU A 80 0.19 -16.54 8.15
N PHE A 81 1.26 -16.74 7.37
CA PHE A 81 1.26 -17.63 6.21
C PHE A 81 1.82 -19.00 6.60
N PRO A 82 0.96 -20.00 6.91
CA PRO A 82 1.42 -21.36 7.15
C PRO A 82 1.98 -21.92 5.85
N GLY A 83 3.31 -21.91 5.69
CA GLY A 83 3.99 -22.41 4.50
C GLY A 83 5.33 -21.75 4.16
N LEU A 84 5.70 -20.63 4.81
CA LEU A 84 7.00 -19.97 4.54
C LEU A 84 8.22 -20.69 5.12
N LYS A 85 8.02 -21.80 5.85
CA LYS A 85 9.11 -22.71 6.22
C LYS A 85 9.28 -23.75 5.13
N THR A 86 10.12 -23.41 4.15
CA THR A 86 10.96 -24.34 3.38
C THR A 86 10.23 -25.52 2.75
N GLN A 87 9.73 -25.35 1.51
CA GLN A 87 9.48 -26.49 0.63
C GLN A 87 9.53 -26.04 -0.83
N GLU A 88 10.47 -26.60 -1.59
CA GLU A 88 10.44 -26.66 -3.05
C GLU A 88 9.13 -27.38 -3.44
N LEU A 89 8.16 -26.65 -3.99
CA LEU A 89 6.92 -27.25 -4.46
C LEU A 89 6.57 -26.75 -5.85
N ASP A 90 6.57 -27.71 -6.77
CA ASP A 90 6.12 -27.61 -8.14
C ASP A 90 4.68 -27.06 -8.21
N PHE A 91 4.54 -25.90 -8.86
CA PHE A 91 3.24 -25.30 -9.13
C PHE A 91 2.53 -26.08 -10.25
N LYS A 92 1.54 -26.90 -9.87
CA LYS A 92 0.45 -27.27 -10.78
C LYS A 92 -0.71 -26.29 -10.58
N GLU A 93 -0.95 -25.49 -11.62
CA GLU A 93 -2.10 -24.59 -11.73
C GLU A 93 -3.39 -25.41 -11.87
N GLU A 94 -4.17 -25.50 -10.80
CA GLU A 94 -5.61 -25.74 -10.92
C GLU A 94 -6.36 -24.63 -10.18
N SER A 95 -6.91 -23.74 -11.00
CA SER A 95 -7.70 -22.57 -10.64
C SER A 95 -9.09 -23.00 -10.15
N GLN A 96 -9.22 -23.19 -8.84
CA GLN A 96 -10.50 -23.10 -8.15
C GLN A 96 -10.49 -21.90 -7.21
N HIS A 97 -11.42 -20.98 -7.40
CA HIS A 97 -11.68 -19.85 -6.49
C HIS A 97 -12.16 -20.37 -5.12
N LYS A 98 -11.24 -20.87 -4.30
CA LYS A 98 -11.49 -21.17 -2.90
C LYS A 98 -11.72 -19.86 -2.18
N LYS A 99 -12.87 -19.74 -1.51
CA LYS A 99 -13.12 -18.67 -0.53
C LYS A 99 -11.93 -18.62 0.43
N VAL A 100 -11.18 -17.53 0.39
CA VAL A 100 -10.04 -17.30 1.27
C VAL A 100 -10.60 -17.23 2.68
N LYS A 101 -10.28 -18.22 3.51
CA LYS A 101 -10.61 -18.17 4.94
C LYS A 101 -9.76 -17.07 5.54
N LEU A 102 -10.42 -16.06 6.14
CA LEU A 102 -9.73 -15.04 6.91
C LEU A 102 -8.99 -15.71 8.08
N PRO A 103 -7.77 -15.25 8.43
CA PRO A 103 -7.06 -15.77 9.58
C PRO A 103 -7.88 -15.55 10.85
N HIS A 104 -7.84 -16.51 11.76
CA HIS A 104 -8.47 -16.37 13.07
C HIS A 104 -7.68 -15.37 13.93
N LEU A 105 -8.38 -14.62 14.81
CA LEU A 105 -7.75 -13.60 15.67
C LEU A 105 -6.64 -14.15 16.56
N ASN A 106 -6.73 -15.42 16.97
CA ASN A 106 -5.71 -16.09 17.76
C ASN A 106 -4.42 -16.43 16.98
N ALA A 107 -4.42 -16.26 15.66
CA ALA A 107 -3.24 -16.41 14.80
C ALA A 107 -2.57 -15.05 14.48
N ILE A 108 -3.05 -13.96 15.08
CA ILE A 108 -2.45 -12.64 14.91
C ILE A 108 -1.31 -12.51 15.92
N VAL A 109 -0.13 -12.13 15.43
CA VAL A 109 1.07 -11.88 16.24
C VAL A 109 1.37 -10.38 16.30
N GLU A 110 1.95 -9.93 17.40
CA GLU A 110 2.44 -8.57 17.54
C GLU A 110 3.90 -8.51 17.08
N ALA A 111 4.21 -7.61 16.15
CA ALA A 111 5.56 -7.38 15.66
C ALA A 111 6.05 -5.97 16.06
N GLU A 112 7.19 -5.90 16.74
CA GLU A 112 7.86 -4.68 17.15
C GLU A 112 9.06 -4.40 16.22
N PHE A 113 9.05 -3.21 15.61
CA PHE A 113 10.14 -2.71 14.77
C PHE A 113 10.84 -1.57 15.47
N ARG A 114 12.15 -1.71 15.67
CA ARG A 114 12.97 -0.65 16.28
C ARG A 114 13.65 0.17 15.20
N LYS A 115 13.49 1.49 15.26
CA LYS A 115 14.15 2.40 14.32
C LYS A 115 15.66 2.19 14.35
N GLY A 116 16.25 1.94 13.17
CA GLY A 116 17.69 1.68 13.01
C GLY A 116 18.10 0.24 13.33
N SER A 117 17.20 -0.59 13.86
CA SER A 117 17.42 -2.03 13.95
C SER A 117 16.98 -2.73 12.67
N ARG A 118 17.69 -3.81 12.32
CA ARG A 118 17.29 -4.76 11.26
C ARG A 118 16.56 -5.98 11.79
N ASP A 119 16.60 -6.12 13.11
CA ASP A 119 15.99 -7.23 13.82
C ASP A 119 14.49 -7.00 13.94
N MET A 120 13.72 -8.06 13.67
CA MET A 120 12.29 -8.07 13.93
C MET A 120 12.04 -8.82 15.24
N PHE A 121 11.32 -8.18 16.14
CA PHE A 121 10.89 -8.77 17.39
C PHE A 121 9.41 -9.10 17.28
N TYR A 122 8.98 -10.28 17.69
CA TYR A 122 7.56 -10.61 17.69
C TYR A 122 7.13 -11.37 18.94
N ARG A 123 5.86 -11.21 19.31
CA ARG A 123 5.21 -11.91 20.42
C ARG A 123 4.12 -12.82 19.86
N ALA A 124 4.16 -14.09 20.25
CA ALA A 124 3.16 -15.08 19.85
C ALA A 124 1.82 -14.91 20.60
N SER A 125 1.81 -14.21 21.74
CA SER A 125 0.63 -13.89 22.52
C SER A 125 0.76 -12.49 23.10
N PHE A 126 -0.34 -11.75 23.17
CA PHE A 126 -0.39 -10.38 23.71
C PHE A 126 -0.11 -10.32 25.22
N ASP A 127 -0.40 -11.40 25.95
CA ASP A 127 -0.17 -11.50 27.40
C ASP A 127 1.21 -12.08 27.75
N SER A 128 2.00 -12.45 26.74
CA SER A 128 3.33 -13.02 26.95
C SER A 128 4.41 -11.94 26.96
N ASP A 129 5.30 -12.01 27.95
CA ASP A 129 6.52 -11.21 27.99
C ASP A 129 7.64 -11.80 27.10
N GLU A 130 7.42 -12.98 26.51
CA GLU A 130 8.41 -13.63 25.65
C GLU A 130 8.46 -12.94 24.28
N VAL A 131 9.61 -12.32 24.00
CA VAL A 131 9.90 -11.69 22.72
C VAL A 131 10.81 -12.59 21.92
N LEU A 132 10.32 -13.05 20.77
CA LEU A 132 11.10 -13.87 19.83
C LEU A 132 11.79 -12.98 18.81
N LEU A 133 13.09 -13.21 18.63
CA LEU A 133 13.90 -12.55 17.61
C LEU A 133 13.79 -13.32 16.29
N SER A 134 13.44 -12.63 15.21
CA SER A 134 13.45 -13.19 13.86
C SER A 134 14.30 -12.33 12.93
N ASP A 135 15.22 -12.98 12.24
CA ASP A 135 16.03 -12.37 11.18
C ASP A 135 15.38 -12.71 9.82
N PHE A 136 14.49 -11.83 9.34
CA PHE A 136 13.82 -12.00 8.05
C PHE A 136 14.69 -11.59 6.87
N LEU A 137 15.79 -10.88 7.11
CA LEU A 137 16.68 -10.48 6.04
C LEU A 137 17.46 -11.70 5.59
N GLN A 138 17.13 -12.19 4.39
CA GLN A 138 17.91 -13.23 3.74
C GLN A 138 19.39 -12.86 3.83
N LYS A 139 20.19 -13.79 4.38
CA LYS A 139 21.64 -13.66 4.63
C LYS A 139 22.44 -13.21 3.39
N SER A 140 21.83 -13.25 2.20
CA SER A 140 22.40 -12.87 0.91
C SER A 140 22.38 -11.37 0.62
N PHE A 141 21.63 -10.52 1.34
CA PHE A 141 21.64 -9.09 1.06
C PHE A 141 22.87 -8.41 1.68
N ASN A 142 23.96 -8.40 0.91
CA ASN A 142 25.17 -7.71 1.30
C ASN A 142 25.01 -6.19 1.14
N HIS A 143 24.60 -5.52 2.20
CA HIS A 143 24.42 -4.06 2.28
C HIS A 143 25.70 -3.24 2.09
N THR A 144 26.89 -3.86 2.15
CA THR A 144 28.14 -3.16 1.79
C THR A 144 28.31 -3.02 0.28
N LYS A 145 27.55 -3.79 -0.50
CA LYS A 145 27.57 -3.76 -1.96
C LYS A 145 26.25 -3.18 -2.44
N ILE A 146 26.30 -1.94 -2.92
CA ILE A 146 25.20 -1.37 -3.69
C ILE A 146 25.03 -2.27 -4.93
N PRO A 147 23.82 -2.79 -5.24
CA PRO A 147 23.61 -3.58 -6.44
C PRO A 147 24.02 -2.76 -7.67
N ASP A 148 24.75 -3.38 -8.58
CA ASP A 148 25.06 -2.74 -9.85
C ASP A 148 23.76 -2.39 -10.58
N PRO A 149 23.69 -1.22 -11.26
CA PRO A 149 22.50 -0.83 -11.99
C PRO A 149 22.18 -1.88 -13.05
N ASP A 150 21.03 -2.51 -12.92
CA ASP A 150 20.55 -3.46 -13.91
C ASP A 150 20.20 -2.69 -15.19
N SER A 151 21.01 -2.86 -16.24
CA SER A 151 20.79 -2.23 -17.54
C SER A 151 19.70 -2.93 -18.34
N THR A 152 19.13 -4.02 -17.84
CA THR A 152 18.05 -4.70 -18.55
C THR A 152 16.80 -3.81 -18.56
N PRO A 153 16.15 -3.65 -19.73
CA PRO A 153 14.95 -2.84 -19.82
C PRO A 153 13.84 -3.48 -18.98
N ARG A 154 13.29 -2.72 -18.04
CA ARG A 154 12.12 -3.14 -17.26
C ARG A 154 10.94 -3.40 -18.20
N GLY A 155 10.37 -4.60 -18.14
CA GLY A 155 9.13 -4.95 -18.86
C GLY A 155 9.11 -6.38 -19.39
N ILE A 156 7.96 -6.76 -19.94
CA ILE A 156 7.82 -8.02 -20.67
C ILE A 156 8.61 -7.89 -21.98
N SER A 157 9.57 -8.78 -22.22
CA SER A 157 10.31 -8.80 -23.48
C SER A 157 9.33 -8.97 -24.65
N LYS A 158 9.59 -8.30 -25.78
CA LYS A 158 8.72 -8.36 -26.96
C LYS A 158 8.49 -9.81 -27.44
N GLU A 159 9.47 -10.68 -27.21
CA GLU A 159 9.42 -12.12 -27.50
C GLU A 159 8.32 -12.86 -26.74
N LYS A 160 7.98 -12.40 -25.53
CA LYS A 160 6.89 -12.96 -24.71
C LYS A 160 5.51 -12.40 -25.06
N ARG A 161 5.41 -11.40 -25.94
CA ARG A 161 4.14 -10.87 -26.46
C ARG A 161 3.69 -11.57 -27.74
N LYS A 162 3.88 -12.89 -27.87
CA LYS A 162 3.27 -13.61 -28.99
C LYS A 162 1.75 -13.65 -28.77
N PRO A 163 0.94 -13.24 -29.77
CA PRO A 163 -0.50 -13.39 -29.68
C PRO A 163 -0.83 -14.88 -29.57
N LEU A 164 -1.68 -15.21 -28.60
CA LEU A 164 -2.37 -16.51 -28.52
C LEU A 164 -3.34 -16.65 -29.70
#